data_AF-A0A7S1WNM7-F1
#
_entry.id   AF-A0A7S1WNM7-F1
#
_cell.length_a   1.000
_cell.length_b   1.000
_cell.length_c   1.000
_cell.angle_alpha   90.00
_cell.angle_beta   90.00
_cell.angle_gamma   90.00
#
_symmetry.space_group_name_H-M   'P 1'
#
loop_
_entity.id
_entity.type
_entity.pdbx_description
1 polymer ?
#
loop_
_entity_poly.entity_id
_entity_poly.type
_entity_poly.pdbx_seq_one_letter_code
_entity_poly.pdbx_strand_id
1 'polypeptide(L)'
;AGCAELHFAVPWVLTWFAHSLPRLHQQVMRLFDCLIAGHPTMILYFSAALLMQHREAILEVPRDLPDVTMVVQGLPLDALDVDDWAAHAWSLAKRVPPGELLRRLPRARRRALPATTPLLHFPHPWMAKAAGQGKSGDVLLADEALKALAPIYTRQLRWGGLPSALRSALSSHVARLLPGIGIGGAVVFAAWALAGRAWGWQQ
;
A
#
# COMPACT_ATOMS: atom_id res chain seq x y z
N ALA A 1 32.47 5.60 -5.46
CA ALA A 1 31.75 6.00 -4.24
C ALA A 1 30.72 4.92 -3.94
N GLY A 2 30.93 4.13 -2.90
CA GLY A 2 29.94 3.15 -2.44
C GLY A 2 28.63 3.88 -2.18
N CYS A 3 27.51 3.27 -2.55
CA CYS A 3 26.18 3.81 -2.29
C CYS A 3 26.07 4.05 -0.78
N ALA A 4 26.28 5.29 -0.33
CA ALA A 4 25.97 5.69 1.04
C ALA A 4 24.50 5.32 1.25
N GLU A 5 24.25 4.43 2.20
CA GLU A 5 22.90 4.01 2.53
C GLU A 5 22.18 5.24 3.10
N LEU A 6 21.19 5.76 2.36
CA LEU A 6 20.40 6.94 2.72
C LEU A 6 19.42 6.60 3.85
N HIS A 7 19.95 6.16 5.00
CA HIS A 7 19.16 5.69 6.13
C HIS A 7 18.21 6.75 6.68
N PHE A 8 18.57 8.03 6.57
CA PHE A 8 17.72 9.13 7.04
C PHE A 8 16.35 9.18 6.33
N ALA A 9 16.27 8.72 5.08
CA ALA A 9 15.03 8.75 4.29
C ALA A 9 14.16 7.48 4.47
N VAL A 10 14.71 6.41 5.05
CA VAL A 10 13.98 5.17 5.33
C VAL A 10 12.71 5.41 6.16
N PRO A 11 12.73 6.12 7.30
CA PRO A 11 11.52 6.37 8.07
C PRO A 11 10.46 7.14 7.28
N TRP A 12 10.87 8.07 6.42
CA TRP A 12 9.95 8.82 5.56
C TRP A 12 9.20 7.93 4.60
N VAL A 13 9.91 7.02 3.92
CA VAL A 13 9.32 6.11 2.94
C VAL A 13 8.46 5.04 3.62
N LEU A 14 8.91 4.52 4.76
CA LEU A 14 8.21 3.45 5.48
C LEU A 14 6.90 3.94 6.11
N THR A 15 6.89 5.16 6.65
CA THR A 15 5.76 5.71 7.42
C THR A 15 5.05 6.85 6.69
N TRP A 16 5.39 7.09 5.43
CA TRP A 16 4.87 8.20 4.62
C TRP A 16 4.90 9.54 5.36
N PHE A 17 6.05 9.87 5.96
CA PHE A 17 6.29 11.09 6.76
C PHE A 17 5.34 11.28 7.97
N ALA A 18 4.55 10.28 8.37
CA ALA A 18 3.55 10.43 9.44
C ALA A 18 4.17 10.84 10.79
N HIS A 19 5.43 10.49 11.04
CA HIS A 19 6.17 10.89 12.24
C HIS A 19 7.01 12.16 12.08
N SER A 20 7.15 12.66 10.85
CA SER A 20 7.96 13.85 10.56
C SER A 20 7.11 15.11 10.41
N LEU A 21 5.87 14.98 9.94
CA LEU A 21 4.94 16.09 9.78
C LEU A 21 4.18 16.34 11.08
N PRO A 22 4.24 17.56 11.66
CA PRO A 22 3.61 17.84 12.95
C PRO A 22 2.08 17.97 12.89
N ARG A 23 1.51 18.33 11.73
CA ARG A 23 0.06 18.63 11.61
C ARG A 23 -0.69 17.52 10.90
N LEU A 24 -1.48 16.75 11.65
CA LEU A 24 -2.22 15.59 11.13
C LEU A 24 -3.16 15.95 9.96
N HIS A 25 -4.09 16.87 10.17
CA HIS A 25 -5.14 17.16 9.19
C HIS A 25 -4.64 17.92 7.96
N GLN A 26 -3.77 18.91 8.18
CA GLN A 26 -3.31 19.81 7.12
C GLN A 26 -2.17 19.22 6.30
N GLN A 27 -1.37 18.32 6.90
CA GLN A 27 -0.18 17.79 6.24
C GLN A 27 -0.27 16.29 6.00
N VAL A 28 -0.42 15.48 7.06
CA VAL A 28 -0.38 14.00 6.94
C VAL A 28 -1.54 13.48 6.11
N MET A 29 -2.78 13.85 6.43
CA MET A 29 -3.96 13.39 5.67
C MET A 29 -3.86 13.80 4.20
N ARG A 30 -3.46 15.05 3.93
CA ARG A 30 -3.33 15.57 2.57
C ARG A 30 -2.24 14.85 1.76
N LEU A 31 -1.11 14.54 2.39
CA LEU A 31 -0.06 13.72 1.79
C LEU A 31 -0.59 12.32 1.48
N PHE A 32 -1.29 11.68 2.41
CA PHE A 32 -1.86 10.35 2.22
C PHE A 32 -2.86 10.31 1.06
N ASP A 33 -3.72 11.33 0.92
CA ASP A 33 -4.63 11.45 -0.23
C ASP A 33 -3.85 11.43 -1.56
N CYS A 34 -2.73 12.17 -1.63
CA CYS A 34 -1.87 12.19 -2.81
C CYS A 34 -1.20 10.84 -3.09
N LEU A 35 -0.75 10.15 -2.04
CA LEU A 35 -0.05 8.86 -2.16
C LEU A 35 -0.99 7.72 -2.54
N ILE A 36 -2.20 7.69 -1.98
CA ILE A 36 -3.19 6.63 -2.25
C ILE A 36 -3.82 6.83 -3.64
N ALA A 37 -4.05 8.07 -4.07
CA ALA A 37 -4.57 8.36 -5.40
C ALA A 37 -3.51 8.23 -6.51
N GLY A 38 -2.22 8.23 -6.15
CA GLY A 38 -1.09 8.27 -7.08
C GLY A 38 -0.41 6.92 -7.33
N HIS A 39 0.63 6.96 -8.16
CA HIS A 39 1.50 5.80 -8.37
C HIS A 39 2.24 5.45 -7.06
N PRO A 40 2.49 4.17 -6.71
CA PRO A 40 3.16 3.81 -5.45
C PRO A 40 4.59 4.38 -5.28
N THR A 41 5.21 4.86 -6.36
CA THR A 41 6.51 5.56 -6.31
C THR A 41 6.40 7.02 -5.86
N MET A 42 5.19 7.59 -5.75
CA MET A 42 4.99 9.01 -5.46
C MET A 42 5.74 9.45 -4.20
N ILE A 43 5.83 8.59 -3.19
CA ILE A 43 6.59 8.87 -1.96
C ILE A 43 8.05 9.25 -2.23
N LEU A 44 8.68 8.65 -3.26
CA LEU A 44 10.06 8.99 -3.64
C LEU A 44 10.16 10.39 -4.25
N TYR A 45 9.14 10.82 -5.00
CA TYR A 45 9.07 12.17 -5.55
C TYR A 45 8.80 13.22 -4.48
N PHE A 46 7.98 12.90 -3.47
CA PHE A 46 7.80 13.74 -2.28
C PHE A 46 9.13 13.92 -1.53
N SER A 47 9.86 12.84 -1.26
CA SER A 47 11.18 12.92 -0.64
C SER A 47 12.17 13.75 -1.48
N ALA A 48 12.19 13.56 -2.80
CA ALA A 48 13.06 14.35 -3.69
C ALA A 48 12.66 15.83 -3.72
N ALA A 49 11.37 16.14 -3.80
CA ALA A 49 10.86 17.51 -3.80
C ALA A 49 11.23 18.25 -2.50
N LEU A 50 11.15 17.57 -1.36
CA LEU A 50 11.56 18.13 -0.07
C LEU A 50 13.06 18.48 -0.05
N LEU A 51 13.91 17.53 -0.48
CA LEU A 51 15.35 17.77 -0.56
C LEU A 51 15.70 18.89 -1.55
N MET A 52 14.97 19.00 -2.67
CA MET A 52 15.17 20.07 -3.65
C MET A 52 14.76 21.44 -3.11
N GLN A 53 13.69 21.51 -2.32
CA GLN A 53 13.23 22.76 -1.68
C GLN A 53 14.27 23.30 -0.68
N HIS A 54 14.99 22.42 0.00
CA HIS A 54 16.03 22.78 0.97
C HIS A 54 17.46 22.56 0.43
N ARG A 55 17.63 22.54 -0.90
CA ARG A 55 18.91 22.21 -1.54
C ARG A 55 20.05 23.11 -1.09
N GLU A 56 19.79 24.40 -0.85
CA GLU A 56 20.81 25.39 -0.53
C GLU A 56 21.40 25.09 0.84
N ALA A 57 20.55 24.95 1.86
CA ALA A 57 20.95 24.54 3.21
C ALA A 57 21.70 23.20 3.23
N ILE A 58 21.30 22.22 2.41
CA ILE A 58 21.96 20.90 2.35
C ILE A 58 23.35 21.00 1.68
N LEU A 59 23.50 21.84 0.66
CA LEU A 59 24.75 21.97 -0.11
C LEU A 59 25.81 22.86 0.57
N GLU A 60 25.42 23.66 1.57
CA GLU A 60 26.34 24.47 2.39
C GLU A 60 27.12 23.65 3.42
N VAL A 61 26.62 22.47 3.77
CA VAL A 61 27.18 21.58 4.78
C VAL A 61 28.40 20.83 4.22
N PRO A 62 29.39 20.44 5.06
CA PRO A 62 30.44 19.53 4.64
C PRO A 62 29.87 18.28 3.94
N ARG A 63 30.61 17.75 2.96
CA ARG A 63 30.19 16.57 2.19
C ARG A 63 30.38 15.27 2.98
N ASP A 64 29.94 15.26 4.23
CA ASP A 64 29.89 14.10 5.11
C ASP A 64 28.43 13.75 5.45
N LEU A 65 28.14 12.46 5.50
CA LEU A 65 26.77 11.95 5.65
C LEU A 65 26.14 12.29 7.02
N PRO A 66 26.85 12.28 8.16
CA PRO A 66 26.30 12.68 9.45
C PRO A 66 25.83 14.13 9.44
N ASP A 67 26.63 15.05 8.90
CA ASP A 67 26.29 16.47 8.86
C ASP A 67 25.07 16.73 7.97
N VAL A 68 25.04 16.10 6.78
CA VAL A 68 23.88 16.15 5.88
C VAL A 68 22.63 15.56 6.56
N THR A 69 22.77 14.44 7.28
CA THR A 69 21.66 13.80 7.98
C THR A 69 21.09 14.71 9.06
N MET A 70 21.96 15.36 9.84
CA MET A 70 21.57 16.31 10.88
C MET A 70 20.74 17.46 10.30
N VAL A 71 21.20 18.07 9.21
CA VAL A 71 20.46 19.15 8.55
C VAL A 71 19.13 18.68 7.98
N VAL A 72 19.11 17.51 7.34
CA VAL A 72 17.88 16.94 6.77
C VAL A 72 16.85 16.58 7.85
N GLN A 73 17.28 16.10 9.01
CA GLN A 73 16.40 15.80 10.15
C GLN A 73 15.89 17.07 10.86
N GLY A 74 16.64 18.17 10.77
CA GLY A 74 16.29 19.47 11.34
C GLY A 74 15.49 20.40 10.42
N LEU A 75 14.99 19.92 9.29
CA LEU A 75 14.22 20.74 8.35
C LEU A 75 12.92 21.27 9.00
N PRO A 76 12.51 22.53 8.70
CA PRO A 76 11.31 23.14 9.27
C PRO A 76 10.03 22.61 8.57
N LEU A 77 9.64 21.37 8.91
CA LEU A 77 8.47 20.70 8.34
C LEU A 77 7.14 21.24 8.88
N ASP A 78 7.16 22.03 9.94
CA ASP A 78 6.01 22.71 10.51
C ASP A 78 5.44 23.76 9.53
N ALA A 79 6.31 24.54 8.90
CA ALA A 79 5.94 25.59 7.94
C ALA A 79 5.66 25.04 6.52
N LEU A 80 5.81 23.73 6.30
CA LEU A 80 5.64 23.12 4.98
C LEU A 80 4.17 23.15 4.53
N ASP A 81 3.93 23.79 3.38
CA ASP A 81 2.66 23.71 2.65
C ASP A 81 2.64 22.44 1.80
N VAL A 82 1.67 21.56 2.06
CA VAL A 82 1.59 20.25 1.40
C VAL A 82 1.01 20.32 -0.01
N ASP A 83 0.18 21.31 -0.32
CA ASP A 83 -0.35 21.47 -1.67
C ASP A 83 0.73 21.93 -2.64
N ASP A 84 1.55 22.90 -2.24
CA ASP A 84 2.72 23.34 -3.02
C ASP A 84 3.77 22.23 -3.13
N TRP A 85 4.05 21.53 -2.03
CA TRP A 85 4.97 20.40 -2.02
C TRP A 85 4.49 19.27 -2.95
N ALA A 86 3.19 18.96 -2.92
CA ALA A 86 2.58 17.99 -3.82
C ALA A 86 2.67 18.44 -5.27
N ALA A 87 2.38 19.71 -5.59
CA ALA A 87 2.51 20.25 -6.94
C ALA A 87 3.94 20.07 -7.48
N HIS A 88 4.95 20.32 -6.65
CA HIS A 88 6.34 20.08 -7.02
C HIS A 88 6.64 18.58 -7.23
N ALA A 89 6.20 17.70 -6.33
CA ALA A 89 6.37 16.26 -6.48
C ALA A 89 5.73 15.72 -7.77
N TRP A 90 4.52 16.17 -8.11
CA TRP A 90 3.85 15.83 -9.35
C TRP A 90 4.56 16.39 -10.59
N SER A 91 5.13 17.58 -10.52
CA SER A 91 5.98 18.13 -11.58
C SER A 91 7.20 17.24 -11.84
N LEU A 92 7.86 16.76 -10.79
CA LEU A 92 8.97 15.80 -10.92
C LEU A 92 8.50 14.48 -11.54
N ALA A 93 7.35 13.96 -11.13
CA ALA A 93 6.77 12.73 -11.70
C ALA A 93 6.39 12.89 -13.18
N LYS A 94 5.99 14.09 -13.63
CA LYS A 94 5.76 14.39 -15.05
C LYS A 94 7.07 14.43 -15.84
N ARG A 95 8.14 14.99 -15.26
CA ARG A 95 9.46 15.10 -15.90
C ARG A 95 10.16 13.75 -16.03
N VAL A 96 10.05 12.91 -15.02
CA VAL A 96 10.58 11.54 -15.02
C VAL A 96 9.45 10.62 -14.60
N PRO A 97 8.67 10.08 -15.54
CA PRO A 97 7.55 9.19 -15.22
C PRO A 97 7.98 7.96 -14.40
N PRO A 98 7.12 7.42 -13.52
CA PRO A 98 7.45 6.25 -12.69
C PRO A 98 8.00 5.06 -13.47
N GLY A 99 7.43 4.76 -14.64
CA GLY A 99 7.91 3.68 -15.51
C GLY A 99 9.31 3.94 -16.08
N GLU A 100 9.70 5.19 -16.27
CA GLU A 100 11.07 5.56 -16.65
C GLU A 100 12.03 5.47 -15.45
N LEU A 101 11.60 5.95 -14.29
CA LEU A 101 12.37 5.84 -13.04
C LEU A 101 12.75 4.38 -12.76
N LEU A 102 11.79 3.45 -12.86
CA LEU A 102 12.03 2.02 -12.68
C LEU A 102 12.98 1.44 -13.75
N ARG A 103 12.91 1.94 -15.00
CA ARG A 103 13.84 1.57 -16.08
C ARG A 103 15.26 2.09 -15.88
N ARG A 104 15.47 3.10 -15.02
CA ARG A 104 16.81 3.60 -14.65
C ARG A 104 17.44 2.82 -13.51
N LEU A 105 16.68 1.99 -12.79
CA LEU A 105 17.24 1.15 -11.70
C LEU A 105 18.29 0.16 -12.24
N PRO A 106 19.37 -0.12 -11.49
CA PRO A 106 20.34 -1.16 -11.83
C PRO A 106 19.64 -2.50 -12.08
N ARG A 107 20.13 -3.27 -13.07
CA ARG A 107 19.52 -4.55 -13.46
C ARG A 107 19.31 -5.50 -12.27
N ALA A 108 20.26 -5.56 -11.34
CA ALA A 108 20.16 -6.37 -10.13
C ALA A 108 18.95 -5.97 -9.25
N ARG A 109 18.79 -4.67 -8.96
CA ARG A 109 17.65 -4.17 -8.16
C ARG A 109 16.32 -4.37 -8.87
N ARG A 110 16.28 -4.19 -10.19
CA ARG A 110 15.05 -4.41 -10.98
C ARG A 110 14.61 -5.87 -10.97
N ARG A 111 15.55 -6.82 -11.07
CA ARG A 111 15.27 -8.26 -10.98
C ARG A 111 14.89 -8.71 -9.56
N ALA A 112 15.35 -7.99 -8.54
CA ALA A 112 14.98 -8.26 -7.15
C ALA A 112 13.55 -7.79 -6.81
N LEU A 113 12.92 -6.96 -7.65
CA LEU A 113 11.52 -6.59 -7.46
C LEU A 113 10.62 -7.82 -7.66
N PRO A 114 9.73 -8.14 -6.70
CA PRO A 114 8.76 -9.21 -6.89
C PRO A 114 7.90 -8.94 -8.11
N ALA A 115 7.61 -9.96 -8.92
CA ALA A 115 6.73 -9.81 -10.09
C ALA A 115 5.33 -9.30 -9.72
N THR A 116 4.90 -9.51 -8.46
CA THR A 116 3.62 -9.03 -7.90
C THR A 116 3.68 -7.60 -7.38
N THR A 117 4.81 -6.90 -7.47
CA THR A 117 4.94 -5.56 -6.88
C THR A 117 3.92 -4.58 -7.50
N PRO A 118 3.21 -3.78 -6.69
CA PRO A 118 2.27 -2.79 -7.21
C PRO A 118 2.97 -1.72 -8.05
N LEU A 119 4.30 -1.58 -7.94
CA LEU A 119 5.12 -0.69 -8.76
C LEU A 119 5.08 -1.02 -10.26
N LEU A 120 4.82 -2.28 -10.63
CA LEU A 120 4.76 -2.71 -12.02
C LEU A 120 3.32 -2.76 -12.58
N HIS A 121 2.31 -2.70 -11.71
CA HIS A 121 0.90 -2.96 -12.04
C HIS A 121 -0.01 -1.75 -11.81
N PHE A 122 0.53 -0.54 -11.97
CA PHE A 122 -0.23 0.71 -11.88
C PHE A 122 -0.50 1.30 -13.29
N PRO A 123 -1.67 1.89 -13.57
CA PRO A 123 -2.84 2.00 -12.69
C PRO A 123 -3.49 0.64 -12.45
N HIS A 124 -4.09 0.47 -11.28
CA HIS A 124 -4.72 -0.78 -10.89
C HIS A 124 -6.03 -1.00 -11.67
N PRO A 125 -6.49 -2.25 -11.83
CA PRO A 125 -7.66 -2.57 -12.68
C PRO A 125 -8.92 -1.77 -12.34
N TRP A 126 -9.18 -1.58 -11.03
CA TRP A 126 -10.32 -0.81 -10.55
C TRP A 126 -10.20 0.70 -10.83
N MET A 127 -8.99 1.21 -11.05
CA MET A 127 -8.78 2.61 -11.42
C MET A 127 -9.09 2.86 -12.90
N ALA A 128 -8.74 1.92 -13.78
CA ALA A 128 -9.01 2.04 -15.21
C ALA A 128 -10.52 2.09 -15.51
N LYS A 129 -11.33 1.34 -14.75
CA LYS A 129 -12.80 1.36 -14.85
C LYS A 129 -13.40 2.72 -14.46
N ALA A 130 -12.78 3.45 -13.54
CA ALA A 130 -13.22 4.78 -13.15
C ALA A 130 -12.88 5.84 -14.21
N ALA A 131 -11.84 5.60 -15.03
CA ALA A 131 -11.34 6.55 -16.02
C ALA A 131 -12.01 6.44 -17.41
N GLY A 132 -12.79 5.39 -17.70
CA GLY A 132 -13.38 5.17 -19.03
C GLY A 132 -14.74 4.49 -19.04
N GLN A 133 -15.75 5.20 -19.55
CA GLN A 133 -17.03 4.67 -20.05
C GLN A 133 -16.82 3.86 -21.37
N GLY A 134 -16.01 2.78 -21.32
CA GLY A 134 -15.69 1.94 -22.48
C GLY A 134 -16.61 0.72 -22.60
N LYS A 135 -17.09 0.43 -23.82
CA LYS A 135 -18.06 -0.61 -24.18
C LYS A 135 -17.68 -2.01 -23.62
N SER A 136 -18.66 -2.71 -23.04
CA SER A 136 -18.55 -4.00 -22.32
C SER A 136 -17.78 -5.16 -22.99
N GLY A 137 -17.44 -5.07 -24.28
CA GLY A 137 -16.80 -6.15 -25.03
C GLY A 137 -15.29 -6.27 -24.83
N ASP A 138 -14.56 -5.16 -24.72
CA ASP A 138 -13.09 -5.15 -24.53
C ASP A 138 -12.66 -5.49 -23.10
N VAL A 139 -13.59 -5.35 -22.15
CA VAL A 139 -13.34 -5.54 -20.71
C VAL A 139 -13.04 -7.00 -20.36
N LEU A 140 -13.64 -7.95 -21.07
CA LEU A 140 -13.49 -9.39 -20.81
C LEU A 140 -12.16 -9.96 -21.32
N LEU A 141 -11.65 -9.48 -22.47
CA LEU A 141 -10.34 -9.88 -23.00
C LEU A 141 -9.20 -9.25 -22.19
N ALA A 142 -9.41 -8.04 -21.67
CA ALA A 142 -8.50 -7.42 -20.73
C ALA A 142 -8.40 -8.25 -19.44
N ASP A 143 -9.50 -8.81 -18.90
CA ASP A 143 -9.53 -9.54 -17.63
C ASP A 143 -8.63 -10.79 -17.62
N GLU A 144 -8.61 -11.59 -18.69
CA GLU A 144 -7.74 -12.78 -18.79
C GLU A 144 -6.25 -12.43 -18.98
N ALA A 145 -5.94 -11.45 -19.83
CA ALA A 145 -4.56 -10.96 -19.98
C ALA A 145 -4.05 -10.27 -18.70
N LEU A 146 -4.95 -9.60 -17.97
CA LEU A 146 -4.71 -8.92 -16.70
C LEU A 146 -4.47 -9.91 -15.56
N LYS A 147 -5.22 -11.01 -15.51
CA LYS A 147 -4.98 -12.12 -14.58
C LYS A 147 -3.61 -12.75 -14.78
N ALA A 148 -3.13 -12.80 -16.02
CA ALA A 148 -1.79 -13.27 -16.35
C ALA A 148 -0.68 -12.27 -15.97
N LEU A 149 -0.92 -10.96 -16.11
CA LEU A 149 0.06 -9.91 -15.82
C LEU A 149 0.20 -9.60 -14.32
N ALA A 150 -0.91 -9.54 -13.58
CA ALA A 150 -0.94 -9.13 -12.17
C ALA A 150 -1.58 -10.21 -11.28
N PRO A 151 -0.87 -11.31 -10.97
CA PRO A 151 -1.40 -12.42 -10.17
C PRO A 151 -1.79 -12.00 -8.73
N ILE A 152 -1.44 -10.78 -8.30
CA ILE A 152 -1.87 -10.25 -7.00
C ILE A 152 -3.40 -10.04 -6.92
N TYR A 153 -4.06 -9.77 -8.05
CA TYR A 153 -5.51 -9.57 -8.10
C TYR A 153 -6.29 -10.86 -8.35
N THR A 154 -5.62 -11.91 -8.82
CA THR A 154 -6.23 -13.22 -9.09
C THR A 154 -6.30 -14.10 -7.86
N ARG A 155 -5.54 -13.75 -6.81
CA ARG A 155 -5.62 -14.42 -5.51
C ARG A 155 -6.88 -13.97 -4.77
N GLN A 156 -8.04 -14.42 -5.25
CA GLN A 156 -9.23 -14.50 -4.42
C GLN A 156 -8.83 -15.17 -3.11
N LEU A 157 -9.00 -14.48 -1.98
CA LEU A 157 -8.92 -15.10 -0.68
C LEU A 157 -9.99 -16.19 -0.67
N ARG A 158 -9.57 -17.44 -0.85
CA ARG A 158 -10.44 -18.61 -0.87
C ARG A 158 -10.88 -18.90 0.56
N TRP A 159 -11.68 -18.01 1.16
CA TRP A 159 -12.48 -18.28 2.36
C TRP A 159 -13.59 -19.26 1.99
N GLY A 160 -13.21 -20.49 1.69
CA GLY A 160 -14.09 -21.47 1.10
C GLY A 160 -13.38 -22.73 0.61
N GLY A 161 -12.29 -23.11 1.27
CA GLY A 161 -11.68 -24.43 1.15
C GLY A 161 -12.38 -25.46 2.03
N LEU A 162 -13.70 -25.51 2.02
CA LEU A 162 -14.43 -26.68 2.52
C LEU A 162 -14.77 -27.57 1.32
N PRO A 163 -14.44 -28.88 1.38
CA PRO A 163 -14.81 -29.84 0.35
C PRO A 163 -16.31 -29.76 0.04
N SER A 164 -16.71 -29.98 -1.21
CA SER A 164 -18.12 -29.98 -1.64
C SER A 164 -19.01 -30.87 -0.77
N ALA A 165 -18.45 -31.95 -0.22
CA ALA A 165 -19.11 -32.85 0.73
C ALA A 165 -19.54 -32.16 2.05
N LEU A 166 -18.78 -31.17 2.53
CA LEU A 166 -19.14 -30.42 3.74
C LEU A 166 -20.21 -29.34 3.46
N ARG A 167 -20.34 -28.86 2.21
CA ARG A 167 -21.38 -27.90 1.82
C ARG A 167 -22.77 -28.55 1.77
N SER A 168 -22.86 -29.79 1.31
CA SER A 168 -24.13 -30.52 1.25
C SER A 168 -24.58 -31.06 2.60
N ALA A 169 -23.65 -31.30 3.53
CA ALA A 169 -23.98 -31.77 4.88
C ALA A 169 -24.48 -30.66 5.83
N LEU A 170 -24.12 -29.40 5.57
CA LEU A 170 -24.49 -28.26 6.42
C LEU A 170 -25.77 -27.53 5.98
N SER A 171 -26.35 -27.88 4.82
CA SER A 171 -27.42 -27.09 4.20
C SER A 171 -28.83 -27.36 4.73
N SER A 172 -29.06 -28.40 5.54
CA SER A 172 -30.44 -28.73 5.98
C SER A 172 -30.71 -28.49 7.46
N HIS A 173 -29.71 -28.48 8.36
CA HIS A 173 -29.97 -28.41 9.82
C HIS A 173 -29.33 -27.22 10.54
N VAL A 174 -28.33 -26.54 9.94
CA VAL A 174 -27.67 -25.38 10.57
C VAL A 174 -28.27 -24.03 10.11
N ALA A 175 -29.01 -24.02 8.99
CA ALA A 175 -29.63 -22.81 8.44
C ALA A 175 -30.75 -22.20 9.31
N ARG A 176 -31.24 -22.90 10.35
CA ARG A 176 -32.33 -22.42 11.21
C ARG A 176 -31.88 -21.75 12.51
N LEU A 177 -30.58 -21.69 12.82
CA LEU A 177 -30.08 -21.09 14.08
C LEU A 177 -29.16 -19.88 13.88
N LEU A 178 -29.12 -19.30 12.68
CA LEU A 178 -28.16 -18.27 12.29
C LEU A 178 -28.78 -16.94 11.82
N PRO A 179 -29.65 -16.27 12.60
CA PRO A 179 -29.76 -14.83 12.51
C PRO A 179 -29.23 -14.23 13.81
N GLY A 180 -27.91 -14.06 13.94
CA GLY A 180 -27.38 -13.22 15.02
C GLY A 180 -25.88 -13.32 15.30
N ILE A 181 -25.28 -14.49 15.15
CA ILE A 181 -23.86 -14.65 15.48
C ILE A 181 -23.22 -15.42 14.33
N GLY A 182 -22.34 -14.75 13.58
CA GLY A 182 -21.64 -15.36 12.44
C GLY A 182 -21.00 -16.69 12.80
N ILE A 183 -20.70 -17.51 11.78
CA ILE A 183 -20.26 -18.92 11.91
C ILE A 183 -19.13 -19.11 12.95
N GLY A 184 -18.26 -18.12 13.14
CA GLY A 184 -17.25 -18.13 14.21
C GLY A 184 -17.83 -18.25 15.63
N GLY A 185 -18.91 -17.55 15.95
CA GLY A 185 -19.58 -17.69 17.23
C GLY A 185 -20.42 -18.96 17.34
N ALA A 186 -20.96 -19.49 16.24
CA ALA A 186 -21.62 -20.80 16.25
C ALA A 186 -20.65 -21.94 16.58
N VAL A 187 -19.40 -21.87 16.10
CA VAL A 187 -18.34 -22.84 16.43
C VAL A 187 -17.90 -22.70 17.89
N VAL A 188 -17.74 -21.49 18.40
CA VAL A 188 -17.42 -21.25 19.83
C VAL A 188 -18.55 -21.72 20.73
N PHE A 189 -19.81 -21.48 20.37
CA PHE A 189 -20.97 -21.91 21.16
C PHE A 189 -21.15 -23.43 21.11
N ALA A 190 -20.90 -24.07 19.96
CA ALA A 190 -20.92 -25.52 19.83
C ALA A 190 -19.77 -26.17 20.63
N ALA A 191 -18.57 -25.59 20.60
CA ALA A 191 -17.44 -26.05 21.39
C ALA A 191 -17.70 -25.87 22.90
N TRP A 192 -18.29 -24.73 23.31
CA TRP A 192 -18.69 -24.48 24.70
C TRP A 192 -19.81 -25.42 25.17
N ALA A 193 -20.82 -25.67 24.34
CA ALA A 193 -21.91 -26.59 24.65
C ALA A 193 -21.47 -28.07 24.70
N LEU A 194 -20.51 -28.46 23.87
CA LEU A 194 -19.91 -29.81 23.91
C LEU A 194 -18.97 -29.96 25.11
N ALA A 195 -18.20 -28.93 25.46
CA ALA A 195 -17.38 -28.91 26.68
C ALA A 195 -18.24 -28.93 27.96
N GLY A 196 -19.37 -28.21 27.98
CA GLY A 196 -20.32 -28.21 29.09
C GLY A 196 -21.07 -29.53 29.29
N ARG A 197 -21.16 -30.40 28.26
CA ARG A 197 -21.67 -31.77 28.42
C ARG A 197 -20.60 -32.77 28.87
N ALA A 198 -19.34 -32.50 28.56
CA ALA A 198 -18.22 -33.36 28.97
C ALA A 198 -17.85 -33.18 30.46
N TRP A 199 -18.14 -32.01 31.03
CA TRP A 199 -17.94 -31.71 32.45
C TRP A 199 -19.31 -31.48 33.07
N GLY A 200 -19.92 -32.54 33.61
CA GLY A 200 -21.25 -32.51 34.19
C GLY A 200 -21.37 -31.47 35.31
N TRP A 201 -21.93 -30.31 34.97
CA TRP A 201 -22.51 -29.37 35.92
C TRP A 201 -24.04 -29.44 35.78
N GLN A 202 -24.61 -30.53 36.27
CA GLN A 202 -25.91 -30.49 36.92
C GLN A 202 -25.64 -30.32 38.41
N GLN A 203 -25.66 -29.07 38.89
CA GLN A 203 -26.36 -28.64 40.10
C GLN A 203 -26.72 -27.16 39.93
#